data_AF-A0A4D4JRZ3-F1
#
_entry.id   AF-A0A4D4JRZ3-F1
#
_cell.length_a   1.000
_cell.length_b   1.000
_cell.length_c   1.000
_cell.angle_alpha   90.00
_cell.angle_beta   90.00
_cell.angle_gamma   90.00
#
_symmetry.space_group_name_H-M   'P 1'
#
loop_
_entity.id
_entity.type
_entity.pdbx_description
1 polymer ?
#
loop_
_entity_poly.entity_id
_entity_poly.type
_entity_poly.pdbx_seq_one_letter_code
_entity_poly.pdbx_strand_id
1 'polypeptide(L)' 'MHGRHPSRRPASLSVTASTTAWAPQLARLEARVALHTLLTRVAHLGLAVPADSRDWFPAGMVRGVLSLPVRYRLG' A
#
# COMPACT_ATOMS: atom_id res chain seq x y z
N MET A 1 -25.53 15.37 -57.56
CA MET A 1 -26.50 14.52 -56.86
C MET A 1 -25.89 14.08 -55.54
N HIS A 2 -26.68 14.18 -54.47
CA HIS A 2 -26.26 14.20 -53.07
C HIS A 2 -25.90 12.81 -52.54
N GLY A 3 -24.65 12.61 -52.10
CA GLY A 3 -24.24 11.47 -51.27
C GLY A 3 -23.78 11.97 -49.90
N ARG A 4 -24.59 11.77 -48.86
CA ARG A 4 -24.26 12.14 -47.47
C ARG A 4 -23.03 11.37 -47.01
N HIS A 5 -21.97 12.09 -46.65
CA HIS A 5 -20.81 11.51 -45.96
C HIS A 5 -21.17 11.32 -44.48
N PRO A 6 -21.11 10.10 -43.92
CA PRO A 6 -21.40 9.89 -42.50
C PRO A 6 -20.30 10.53 -41.66
N SER A 7 -20.71 11.44 -40.77
CA SER A 7 -19.86 12.03 -39.76
C SER A 7 -19.42 10.96 -38.76
N ARG A 8 -18.14 10.57 -38.78
CA ARG A 8 -17.53 9.85 -37.67
C ARG A 8 -17.43 10.82 -36.49
N ARG A 9 -18.34 10.70 -35.53
CA ARG A 9 -18.16 11.32 -34.21
C ARG A 9 -16.91 10.70 -33.56
N PRO A 10 -15.99 11.47 -32.99
CA PRO A 10 -14.93 10.89 -32.18
C PRO A 10 -15.57 10.21 -30.98
N ALA A 11 -15.26 8.93 -30.78
CA ALA A 11 -15.61 8.23 -29.56
C ALA A 11 -14.84 8.90 -28.41
N SER A 12 -15.53 9.69 -27.58
CA SER A 12 -15.01 10.10 -26.28
C SER A 12 -14.94 8.87 -25.39
N LEU A 13 -13.79 8.21 -25.37
CA LEU A 13 -13.48 7.23 -24.34
C LEU A 13 -13.13 8.01 -23.06
N SER A 14 -14.10 8.07 -22.15
CA SER A 14 -13.85 8.51 -20.77
C SER A 14 -12.75 7.64 -20.18
N VAL A 15 -11.72 8.29 -19.63
CA VAL A 15 -10.74 7.64 -18.74
C VAL A 15 -11.53 7.18 -17.51
N THR A 16 -12.02 5.95 -17.54
CA THR A 16 -12.40 5.25 -16.32
C THR A 16 -11.08 4.97 -15.60
N ALA A 17 -10.73 5.80 -14.63
CA ALA A 17 -9.68 5.45 -13.67
C ALA A 17 -10.03 4.06 -13.14
N SER A 18 -9.20 3.06 -13.44
CA SER A 18 -9.41 1.69 -12.98
C SER A 18 -9.64 1.69 -11.47
N THR A 19 -10.55 0.84 -10.99
CA THR A 19 -10.94 0.73 -9.58
C THR A 19 -9.75 0.59 -8.61
N THR A 20 -8.57 0.26 -9.12
CA THR A 20 -7.31 0.13 -8.41
C THR A 20 -6.59 1.45 -8.13
N ALA A 21 -7.01 2.57 -8.72
CA ALA A 21 -6.27 3.84 -8.64
C ALA A 21 -6.17 4.40 -7.21
N TRP A 22 -7.10 4.09 -6.29
CA TRP A 22 -7.05 4.57 -4.91
C TRP A 22 -6.18 3.70 -4.00
N ALA A 23 -5.91 2.45 -4.37
CA ALA A 23 -5.22 1.50 -3.51
C ALA A 23 -3.79 1.93 -3.14
N PRO A 24 -2.94 2.45 -4.06
CA PRO A 24 -1.60 2.91 -3.70
C PRO A 24 -1.59 4.14 -2.78
N GLN A 25 -2.52 5.09 -2.99
CA GLN A 25 -2.64 6.29 -2.17
C GLN A 25 -3.11 5.95 -0.77
N LEU A 26 -4.09 5.05 -0.66
CA LEU A 26 -4.57 4.57 0.62
C LEU A 26 -3.47 3.82 1.37
N ALA A 27 -2.76 2.90 0.73
CA ALA A 27 -1.63 2.18 1.35
C ALA A 27 -0.55 3.14 1.88
N ARG A 28 -0.26 4.23 1.15
CA ARG A 28 0.70 5.25 1.59
C ARG A 28 0.21 6.04 2.80
N LEU A 29 -1.09 6.34 2.87
CA LEU A 29 -1.70 7.00 4.02
C LEU A 29 -1.68 6.09 5.26
N GLU A 30 -2.09 4.83 5.09
CA GLU A 30 -2.09 3.83 6.17
C GLU A 30 -0.69 3.63 6.75
N ALA A 31 0.32 3.44 5.89
CA ALA A 31 1.70 3.30 6.33
C ALA A 31 2.19 4.54 7.10
N ARG A 32 1.84 5.74 6.63
CA ARG A 32 2.22 6.99 7.32
C ARG A 32 1.61 7.07 8.71
N VAL A 33 0.31 6.82 8.83
CA VAL A 33 -0.40 6.89 10.11
C VAL A 33 0.11 5.82 11.07
N ALA A 34 0.25 4.57 10.61
CA ALA A 34 0.70 3.46 11.44
C ALA A 34 2.13 3.68 11.97
N LEU A 35 3.09 3.99 11.09
CA LEU A 35 4.48 4.20 11.50
C LEU A 35 4.64 5.44 12.38
N HIS A 36 3.98 6.55 12.04
CA HIS A 36 4.03 7.76 12.87
C HIS A 36 3.46 7.49 14.26
N THR A 37 2.30 6.86 14.35
CA THR A 37 1.65 6.54 15.63
C THR A 37 2.52 5.62 16.47
N LEU A 38 3.07 4.56 15.86
CA LEU A 38 3.93 3.60 16.55
C LEU A 38 5.19 4.27 17.12
N LEU A 39 5.90 5.03 16.28
CA LEU A 39 7.19 5.64 16.67
C LEU A 39 7.03 6.83 17.64
N THR A 40 5.88 7.50 17.64
CA THR A 40 5.62 8.63 18.56
C THR A 40 5.08 8.19 19.91
N ARG A 41 4.27 7.12 19.97
CA ARG A 41 3.60 6.70 21.19
C ARG A 41 4.31 5.59 21.95
N VAL A 42 5.10 4.76 21.26
CA VAL A 42 5.74 3.59 21.87
C VAL A 42 7.21 3.90 22.16
N ALA A 43 7.48 4.35 23.39
CA ALA A 43 8.82 4.72 23.80
C ALA A 43 9.76 3.51 23.86
N HIS A 44 11.02 3.74 23.46
CA HIS A 44 12.09 2.74 23.47
C HIS A 44 11.74 1.45 22.71
N LEU A 45 10.96 1.55 21.63
CA LEU A 45 10.65 0.43 20.77
C LEU A 45 11.93 -0.20 20.20
N GLY A 46 12.08 -1.50 20.37
CA GLY A 46 13.21 -2.25 19.84
C GLY A 46 12.85 -3.71 19.59
N LEU A 47 13.74 -4.44 18.93
CA LEU A 47 13.55 -5.86 18.68
C LEU A 47 13.75 -6.67 19.96
N ALA A 48 12.85 -7.60 20.23
CA ALA A 48 12.96 -8.52 21.38
C ALA A 48 13.88 -9.72 21.10
N VAL A 49 14.20 -9.96 19.83
CA VAL A 49 15.04 -11.07 19.35
C VAL A 49 16.08 -10.57 18.33
N PRO A 50 17.24 -11.25 18.17
CA PRO A 50 18.27 -10.89 17.19
C PRO A 50 17.72 -10.70 15.77
N ALA A 51 18.31 -9.81 14.98
CA ALA A 51 17.84 -9.42 13.63
C ALA A 51 17.58 -10.63 12.70
N ASP A 52 18.49 -11.59 12.74
CA ASP A 52 18.56 -12.69 11.77
C ASP A 52 17.73 -13.91 12.17
N SER A 53 17.14 -13.93 13.36
CA SER A 53 16.35 -15.06 13.88
C SER A 53 14.86 -15.00 13.51
N ARG A 54 14.47 -14.18 12.52
CA ARG A 54 13.07 -14.00 12.13
C ARG A 54 12.67 -14.95 11.04
N ASP A 55 11.51 -15.57 11.23
CA ASP A 55 10.88 -16.35 10.18
C ASP A 55 10.25 -15.42 9.15
N TRP A 56 10.63 -15.64 7.90
CA TRP A 56 10.07 -14.95 6.75
C TRP A 56 8.89 -15.72 6.19
N PHE A 57 7.95 -15.02 5.57
CA PHE A 57 6.92 -15.71 4.78
C PHE A 57 7.58 -16.61 3.73
N PRO A 58 7.28 -17.93 3.70
CA PRO A 58 8.04 -18.91 2.92
C PRO A 58 7.86 -18.79 1.40
N ALA A 59 6.77 -18.18 0.93
CA ALA A 59 6.53 -17.83 -0.46
C ALA A 59 5.42 -16.76 -0.55
N GLY A 60 5.46 -15.86 -1.54
CA GLY A 60 4.28 -15.05 -1.88
C GLY A 60 4.50 -13.68 -2.54
N MET A 61 3.36 -13.08 -2.91
CA MET A 61 3.18 -11.76 -3.53
C MET A 61 3.69 -10.58 -2.66
N VAL A 62 3.96 -10.83 -1.38
CA VAL A 62 4.37 -9.82 -0.39
C VAL A 62 5.61 -10.31 0.35
N ARG A 63 6.56 -9.40 0.61
CA ARG A 63 7.76 -9.66 1.42
C ARG A 63 7.55 -9.13 2.83
N GLY A 64 7.74 -9.98 3.83
CA GLY A 64 7.64 -9.62 5.24
C GLY A 64 8.01 -10.77 6.17
N VAL A 65 8.09 -10.47 7.46
CA VAL A 65 8.31 -11.46 8.53
C VAL A 65 6.97 -11.97 9.04
N LEU A 66 6.92 -13.25 9.45
CA LEU A 66 5.72 -13.86 10.03
C LEU A 66 5.36 -13.20 11.36
N SER A 67 6.36 -12.82 12.13
CA SER A 67 6.23 -12.12 13.40
C SER A 67 7.36 -11.13 13.57
N LEU A 68 7.05 -9.99 14.21
CA LEU A 68 8.04 -9.01 14.62
C LEU A 68 8.00 -8.87 16.15
N PRO A 69 8.72 -9.72 16.90
CA PRO A 69 8.79 -9.59 18.34
C PRO A 69 9.47 -8.27 18.73
N VAL A 70 8.76 -7.45 19.49
CA VAL A 70 9.23 -6.14 19.94
C VAL A 70 9.22 -6.04 21.47
N ARG A 71 10.13 -5.23 22.00
CA ARG A 71 10.14 -4.77 23.38
C ARG A 71 9.93 -3.26 23.39
N TYR A 72 9.26 -2.75 24.42
CA TYR A 72 9.00 -1.32 24.59
C TYR A 72 8.81 -1.02 26.08
N ARG A 73 8.79 0.27 26.42
CA ARG A 73 8.44 0.73 27.77
C ARG A 73 7.04 1.34 27.75
N LEU A 74 6.21 0.96 28.71
CA LEU A 74 4.98 1.68 29.03
C LEU A 74 5.38 2.90 29.86
N GLY A 75 4.88 4.07 29.45
CA GLY A 75 5.00 5.33 30.20
C GLY A 75 3.98 5.43 31.31
#